data_AF-A0A0D2N0Z2-F1
#
_entry.id   AF-A0A0D2N0Z2-F1
#
_cell.length_a   1.000
_cell.length_b   1.000
_cell.length_c   1.000
_cell.angle_alpha   90.00
_cell.angle_beta   90.00
_cell.angle_gamma   90.00
#
_symmetry.space_group_name_H-M   'P 1'
#
loop_
_entity.id
_entity.type
_entity.pdbx_description
1 polymer ?
#
loop_
_entity_poly.entity_id
_entity_poly.type
_entity_poly.pdbx_seq_one_letter_code
_entity_poly.pdbx_strand_id
1 'polypeptide(L)'
;IRHKLNESNKIREVLIREEGPELPASGYHIGKTQVHPLDLGAFAQRSSTDHAAKDFTKNLKEHLLLRIHAGLKIATKNPESGASDAAQSAQTTVLIKDNRIFNHKLARFYHTTYDVRQSEDVINPRTPHCDIVLLSDTKSGDVNQPVAGSAHRFLYARVIGIYHVNVVYIGVGMTGYKPIRFDFLHVRWFQLDPTQARGSALRLDRVSFPPIAGKDAFSFLDPSLVLRGCHLIPAYSLKRRNLEGIQLSELSKDKNDWKSYYVNRFADRDMAVRYHWGLGIGHIYSHGGA
;
A
#
# COMPACT_ATOMS: atom_id res chain seq x y z
N ILE A 1 37.96 -25.33 -22.58
CA ILE A 1 37.15 -25.88 -21.46
C ILE A 1 35.74 -26.14 -21.99
N ARG A 2 35.60 -27.19 -22.80
CA ARG A 2 34.40 -27.52 -23.60
C ARG A 2 34.01 -28.99 -23.42
N HIS A 3 34.24 -29.55 -22.23
CA HIS A 3 33.92 -30.94 -21.95
C HIS A 3 33.67 -31.10 -20.44
N LYS A 4 32.46 -30.77 -19.99
CA LYS A 4 31.88 -31.17 -18.69
C LYS A 4 30.40 -30.76 -18.59
N LEU A 5 29.63 -31.13 -19.61
CA LEU A 5 28.21 -30.77 -19.74
C LEU A 5 27.28 -31.99 -19.74
N ASN A 6 27.69 -33.14 -19.20
CA ASN A 6 26.91 -34.38 -19.38
C ASN A 6 26.59 -35.23 -18.13
N GLU A 7 26.75 -34.71 -16.91
CA GLU A 7 26.36 -35.47 -15.69
C GLU A 7 25.37 -34.78 -14.75
N SER A 8 24.77 -33.65 -15.14
CA SER A 8 23.82 -32.95 -14.25
C SER A 8 22.33 -33.19 -14.56
N ASN A 9 22.02 -34.17 -15.43
CA ASN A 9 20.64 -34.51 -15.83
C ASN A 9 19.89 -35.41 -14.84
N LYS A 10 20.34 -35.54 -13.59
CA LYS A 10 19.69 -36.37 -12.55
C LYS A 10 19.27 -35.65 -11.28
N ILE A 11 19.17 -34.32 -11.30
CA ILE A 11 18.55 -33.53 -10.22
C ILE A 11 17.50 -32.58 -10.81
N ARG A 12 16.42 -33.17 -11.33
CA ARG A 12 15.20 -32.45 -11.73
C ARG A 12 14.00 -33.13 -11.08
N GLU A 13 13.80 -32.79 -9.81
CA GLU A 13 12.61 -32.97 -8.97
C GLU A 13 13.10 -32.52 -7.58
N VAL A 14 12.61 -31.49 -6.89
CA VAL A 14 11.26 -30.94 -6.75
C VAL A 14 11.40 -29.43 -6.52
N LEU A 15 11.19 -28.62 -7.56
CA LEU A 15 10.75 -27.24 -7.39
C LEU A 15 9.31 -27.23 -7.86
N ILE A 16 8.38 -27.38 -6.90
CA ILE A 16 6.99 -27.03 -7.12
C ILE A 16 7.01 -25.54 -7.44
N ARG A 17 7.08 -25.22 -8.74
CA ARG A 17 6.65 -23.93 -9.25
C ARG A 17 5.17 -23.89 -8.92
N GLU A 18 4.79 -23.07 -7.93
CA GLU A 18 3.42 -22.57 -7.88
C GLU A 18 3.10 -22.08 -9.30
N GLU A 19 2.05 -22.66 -9.90
CA GLU A 19 1.56 -22.22 -11.19
C GLU A 19 1.34 -20.70 -11.13
N GLY A 20 1.93 -19.98 -12.08
CA GLY A 20 1.66 -18.55 -12.24
C GLY A 20 0.15 -18.36 -12.40
N PRO A 21 -0.46 -17.35 -11.77
CA PRO A 21 -1.91 -17.22 -11.78
C PRO A 21 -2.41 -17.09 -13.22
N GLU A 22 -3.47 -17.83 -13.53
CA GLU A 22 -4.39 -17.51 -14.63
C GLU A 22 -4.69 -16.00 -14.59
N LEU A 23 -4.80 -15.35 -15.76
CA LEU A 23 -5.14 -13.92 -15.95
C LEU A 23 -5.91 -13.39 -14.74
N PRO A 24 -5.26 -12.58 -13.86
CA PRO A 24 -5.78 -12.46 -12.52
C PRO A 24 -7.03 -11.58 -12.59
N ALA A 25 -8.17 -12.17 -12.25
CA ALA A 25 -9.43 -11.46 -12.01
C ALA A 25 -9.31 -10.37 -10.92
N SER A 26 -8.18 -10.36 -10.21
CA SER A 26 -7.76 -9.40 -9.19
C SER A 26 -6.57 -8.57 -9.69
N GLY A 27 -6.58 -7.26 -9.48
CA GLY A 27 -5.46 -6.36 -9.85
C GLY A 27 -4.15 -6.60 -9.09
N TYR A 28 -4.12 -7.57 -8.17
CA TYR A 28 -2.93 -7.95 -7.42
C TYR A 28 -2.97 -9.43 -7.00
N HIS A 29 -1.81 -9.95 -6.59
CA HIS A 29 -1.64 -11.27 -6.00
C HIS A 29 -0.84 -11.20 -4.68
N ILE A 30 -1.42 -11.76 -3.62
CA ILE A 30 -0.78 -12.02 -2.32
C ILE A 30 -1.00 -13.49 -1.95
N GLY A 31 0.05 -14.13 -1.44
CA GLY A 31 0.07 -15.56 -1.11
C GLY A 31 -1.12 -16.02 -0.27
N LYS A 32 -1.60 -17.24 -0.51
CA LYS A 32 -2.76 -17.79 0.22
C LYS A 32 -2.40 -18.64 1.44
N THR A 33 -1.12 -18.94 1.61
CA THR A 33 -0.63 -19.80 2.68
C THR A 33 -0.76 -19.11 4.04
N GLN A 34 -0.97 -19.92 5.07
CA GLN A 34 -1.10 -19.49 6.46
C GLN A 34 0.14 -19.85 7.30
N VAL A 35 1.29 -20.00 6.64
CA VAL A 35 2.55 -20.53 7.23
C VAL A 35 3.22 -19.55 8.20
N HIS A 36 2.93 -18.25 8.09
CA HIS A 36 3.53 -17.22 8.93
C HIS A 36 2.45 -16.45 9.72
N PRO A 37 1.81 -17.10 10.71
CA PRO A 37 0.84 -16.44 11.58
C PRO A 37 1.55 -15.46 12.52
N LEU A 38 0.90 -14.33 12.77
CA LEU A 38 1.27 -13.35 13.78
C LEU A 38 0.07 -13.12 14.68
N ASP A 39 0.30 -13.17 15.99
CA ASP A 39 -0.71 -12.87 17.00
C ASP A 39 -0.88 -11.35 17.13
N LEU A 40 -2.13 -10.87 17.12
CA LEU A 40 -2.43 -9.46 17.34
C LEU A 40 -2.03 -8.98 18.74
N GLY A 41 -1.97 -9.89 19.73
CA GLY A 41 -1.42 -9.60 21.05
C GLY A 41 0.05 -9.18 21.01
N ALA A 42 0.83 -9.68 20.06
CA ALA A 42 2.23 -9.26 19.90
C ALA A 42 2.34 -7.80 19.41
N PHE A 43 1.40 -7.32 18.59
CA PHE A 43 1.34 -5.92 18.19
C PHE A 43 0.92 -5.02 19.35
N ALA A 44 -0.02 -5.47 20.19
CA ALA A 44 -0.42 -4.76 21.39
C ALA A 44 0.73 -4.60 22.39
N GLN A 45 1.59 -5.61 22.55
CA GLN A 45 2.79 -5.49 23.39
C GLN A 45 3.80 -4.48 22.84
N ARG A 46 3.87 -4.33 21.51
CA ARG A 46 4.77 -3.40 20.83
C ARG A 46 4.23 -1.97 20.75
N SER A 47 2.94 -1.73 21.01
CA SER A 47 2.33 -0.42 20.80
C SER A 47 2.90 0.68 21.71
N SER A 48 3.54 0.31 22.82
CA SER A 48 4.20 1.24 23.74
C SER A 48 5.58 1.70 23.25
N THR A 49 6.22 0.92 22.36
CA THR A 49 7.60 1.17 21.92
C THR A 49 7.72 1.42 20.41
N ASP A 50 6.79 0.93 19.60
CA ASP A 50 6.79 1.09 18.14
C ASP A 50 5.55 1.85 17.68
N HIS A 51 5.75 3.05 17.13
CA HIS A 51 4.68 3.91 16.61
C HIS A 51 3.86 3.25 15.50
N ALA A 52 4.44 2.36 14.70
CA ALA A 52 3.70 1.66 13.65
C ALA A 52 2.82 0.53 14.23
N ALA A 53 3.09 0.04 15.44
CA ALA A 53 2.25 -0.94 16.12
C ALA A 53 1.11 -0.29 16.93
N LYS A 54 1.10 1.04 17.05
CA LYS A 54 0.13 1.76 17.87
C LYS A 54 -1.29 1.58 17.32
N ASP A 55 -2.20 1.18 18.22
CA ASP A 55 -3.62 0.97 17.91
C ASP A 55 -3.88 0.00 16.73
N PHE A 56 -2.92 -0.89 16.44
CA PHE A 56 -2.92 -1.74 15.24
C PHE A 56 -4.24 -2.50 15.04
N THR A 57 -4.69 -3.25 16.05
CA THR A 57 -5.92 -4.06 15.98
C THR A 57 -7.17 -3.19 15.81
N LYS A 58 -7.22 -2.05 16.52
CA LYS A 58 -8.34 -1.11 16.46
C LYS A 58 -8.47 -0.55 15.03
N ASN A 59 -7.37 -0.01 14.51
CA ASN A 59 -7.29 0.57 13.17
C ASN A 59 -7.55 -0.49 12.08
N LEU A 60 -7.13 -1.74 12.30
CA LEU A 60 -7.36 -2.83 11.37
C LEU A 60 -8.85 -3.15 11.27
N LYS A 61 -9.55 -3.26 12.40
CA LYS A 61 -11.01 -3.49 12.41
C LYS A 61 -11.76 -2.35 11.72
N GLU A 62 -11.39 -1.10 11.96
CA GLU A 62 -11.97 0.06 11.29
C GLU A 62 -11.77 0.01 9.78
N HIS A 63 -10.54 -0.27 9.32
CA HIS A 63 -10.21 -0.45 7.90
C HIS A 63 -11.03 -1.59 7.25
N LEU A 64 -11.18 -2.72 7.94
CA LEU A 64 -11.94 -3.88 7.45
C LEU A 64 -13.44 -3.58 7.40
N LEU A 65 -14.00 -2.89 8.40
CA LEU A 65 -15.43 -2.55 8.43
C LEU A 65 -15.83 -1.75 7.19
N LEU A 66 -15.03 -0.73 6.84
CA LEU A 66 -15.28 0.10 5.65
C LEU A 66 -15.35 -0.74 4.38
N ARG A 67 -14.45 -1.73 4.24
CA ARG A 67 -14.40 -2.63 3.07
C ARG A 67 -15.56 -3.62 3.06
N ILE A 68 -15.96 -4.13 4.22
CA ILE A 68 -17.12 -5.01 4.37
C ILE A 68 -18.39 -4.26 3.97
N HIS A 69 -18.59 -3.03 4.47
CA HIS A 69 -19.75 -2.20 4.12
C HIS A 69 -19.80 -1.87 2.64
N ALA A 70 -18.66 -1.52 2.03
CA ALA A 70 -18.57 -1.29 0.59
C ALA A 70 -18.96 -2.54 -0.22
N GLY A 71 -18.49 -3.73 0.18
CA GLY A 71 -18.85 -4.99 -0.47
C GLY A 71 -20.33 -5.36 -0.32
N LEU A 72 -20.94 -5.05 0.82
CA LEU A 72 -22.36 -5.28 1.10
C LEU A 72 -23.28 -4.18 0.57
N LYS A 73 -22.73 -3.12 -0.05
CA LYS A 73 -23.46 -1.91 -0.49
C LYS A 73 -24.31 -1.27 0.62
N ILE A 74 -23.85 -1.38 1.86
CA ILE A 74 -24.51 -0.73 3.00
C ILE A 74 -24.10 0.74 2.95
N ALA A 75 -25.08 1.62 2.74
CA ALA A 75 -24.84 3.06 2.77
C ALA A 75 -24.37 3.47 4.17
N THR A 76 -23.11 3.89 4.29
CA THR A 76 -22.63 4.63 5.48
C THR A 76 -23.43 5.94 5.53
N LYS A 77 -24.36 6.06 6.48
CA LYS A 77 -25.06 7.33 6.74
C LYS A 77 -24.02 8.41 7.05
N ASN A 78 -24.28 9.64 6.59
CA ASN A 78 -23.40 10.81 6.56
C ASN A 78 -22.29 10.87 7.64
N PRO A 79 -21.03 11.17 7.27
CA PRO A 79 -19.86 11.08 8.15
C PRO A 79 -19.81 12.13 9.28
N GLU A 80 -20.64 13.16 9.26
CA GLU A 80 -20.48 14.33 10.15
C GLU A 80 -21.07 14.16 11.55
N SER A 81 -21.89 13.13 11.81
CA SER A 81 -22.41 12.83 13.16
C SER A 81 -22.13 11.41 13.67
N GLY A 82 -21.39 10.57 12.94
CA GLY A 82 -21.33 9.12 13.15
C GLY A 82 -19.95 8.46 13.21
N ALA A 83 -18.85 9.20 13.08
CA ALA A 83 -17.49 8.61 13.04
C ALA A 83 -17.12 7.81 14.30
N SER A 84 -17.54 8.27 15.48
CA SER A 84 -17.36 7.55 16.76
C SER A 84 -18.18 6.26 16.80
N ASP A 85 -19.39 6.28 16.24
CA ASP A 85 -20.30 5.13 16.21
C ASP A 85 -19.80 4.04 15.26
N ALA A 86 -19.25 4.44 14.10
CA ALA A 86 -18.61 3.51 13.16
C ALA A 86 -17.35 2.85 13.73
N ALA A 87 -16.49 3.61 14.41
CA ALA A 87 -15.29 3.08 15.06
C ALA A 87 -15.64 2.08 16.17
N GLN A 88 -16.63 2.41 17.00
CA GLN A 88 -17.13 1.53 18.05
C GLN A 88 -17.80 0.28 17.47
N SER A 89 -18.61 0.44 16.41
CA SER A 89 -19.23 -0.65 15.68
C SER A 89 -18.19 -1.59 15.08
N ALA A 90 -17.07 -1.07 14.56
CA ALA A 90 -15.99 -1.91 14.05
C ALA A 90 -15.42 -2.82 15.15
N GLN A 91 -15.30 -2.31 16.38
CA GLN A 91 -14.75 -3.10 17.49
C GLN A 91 -15.64 -4.29 17.88
N THR A 92 -16.96 -4.13 17.79
CA THR A 92 -17.94 -5.14 18.20
C THR A 92 -18.37 -6.06 17.06
N THR A 93 -18.40 -5.58 15.82
CA THR A 93 -18.95 -6.33 14.68
C THR A 93 -17.92 -7.05 13.83
N VAL A 94 -16.65 -6.64 13.89
CA VAL A 94 -15.55 -7.26 13.13
C VAL A 94 -14.75 -8.19 14.04
N LEU A 95 -14.93 -9.50 13.87
CA LEU A 95 -14.24 -10.53 14.65
C LEU A 95 -13.07 -11.10 13.83
N ILE A 96 -11.86 -10.96 14.33
CA ILE A 96 -10.67 -11.53 13.70
C ILE A 96 -10.52 -12.98 14.16
N LYS A 97 -10.55 -13.90 13.21
CA LYS A 97 -10.45 -15.33 13.48
C LYS A 97 -9.11 -15.65 14.16
N ASP A 98 -9.17 -16.39 15.26
CA ASP A 98 -8.02 -16.86 16.04
C ASP A 98 -7.08 -15.75 16.54
N ASN A 99 -7.54 -14.48 16.55
CA ASN A 99 -6.72 -13.30 16.88
C ASN A 99 -5.42 -13.20 16.05
N ARG A 100 -5.44 -13.71 14.80
CA ARG A 100 -4.24 -13.87 13.97
C ARG A 100 -4.36 -13.17 12.62
N ILE A 101 -3.23 -12.64 12.18
CA ILE A 101 -2.98 -12.22 10.80
C ILE A 101 -1.85 -13.07 10.22
N PHE A 102 -1.74 -13.11 8.90
CA PHE A 102 -0.72 -13.92 8.21
C PHE A 102 0.19 -13.00 7.41
N ASN A 103 1.49 -13.04 7.69
CA ASN A 103 2.48 -12.21 7.02
C ASN A 103 2.93 -12.81 5.68
N HIS A 104 3.01 -11.94 4.68
CA HIS A 104 3.55 -12.27 3.35
C HIS A 104 4.80 -11.47 3.08
N LYS A 105 5.74 -12.09 2.36
CA LYS A 105 7.01 -11.45 1.98
C LYS A 105 6.89 -10.59 0.73
N LEU A 106 5.97 -10.96 -0.16
CA LEU A 106 5.82 -10.38 -1.50
C LEU A 106 4.35 -10.11 -1.80
N ALA A 107 4.11 -9.01 -2.52
CA ALA A 107 2.87 -8.73 -3.21
C ALA A 107 3.19 -8.41 -4.68
N ARG A 108 2.38 -8.90 -5.61
CA ARG A 108 2.49 -8.55 -7.03
C ARG A 108 1.31 -7.68 -7.42
N PHE A 109 1.58 -6.58 -8.11
CA PHE A 109 0.56 -5.65 -8.60
C PHE A 109 0.56 -5.66 -10.12
N TYR A 110 -0.58 -5.98 -10.71
CA TYR A 110 -0.75 -6.01 -12.16
C TYR A 110 -1.33 -4.68 -12.62
N HIS A 111 -0.72 -4.07 -13.63
CA HIS A 111 -1.15 -2.79 -14.15
C HIS A 111 -1.10 -2.76 -15.67
N THR A 112 -2.02 -1.99 -16.24
CA THR A 112 -2.02 -1.67 -17.68
C THR A 112 -1.10 -0.47 -17.92
N THR A 113 -0.19 -0.61 -18.88
CA THR A 113 0.72 0.45 -19.30
C THR A 113 0.06 1.42 -20.26
N TYR A 114 0.69 2.57 -20.50
CA TYR A 114 0.18 3.64 -21.37
C TYR A 114 -0.24 3.16 -22.77
N ASP A 115 0.43 2.16 -23.31
CA ASP A 115 0.21 1.54 -24.63
C ASP A 115 -0.64 0.27 -24.56
N VAL A 116 -1.43 0.11 -23.50
CA VAL A 116 -2.43 -0.98 -23.32
C VAL A 116 -1.78 -2.37 -23.24
N ARG A 117 -0.59 -2.45 -22.64
CA ARG A 117 0.06 -3.73 -22.32
C ARG A 117 -0.08 -4.05 -20.85
N GLN A 118 -0.04 -5.33 -20.50
CA GLN A 118 0.00 -5.76 -19.11
C GLN A 118 1.45 -5.78 -18.61
N SER A 119 1.65 -5.28 -17.40
CA SER A 119 2.92 -5.33 -16.68
C SER A 119 2.66 -5.66 -15.20
N GLU A 120 3.72 -6.03 -14.48
CA GLU A 120 3.65 -6.31 -13.04
C GLU A 120 4.77 -5.59 -12.28
N ASP A 121 4.47 -5.21 -11.04
CA ASP A 121 5.48 -4.77 -10.07
C ASP A 121 5.46 -5.70 -8.86
N VAL A 122 6.64 -6.10 -8.38
CA VAL A 122 6.80 -6.95 -7.20
C VAL A 122 7.29 -6.10 -6.03
N ILE A 123 6.49 -6.07 -4.97
CA ILE A 123 6.75 -5.29 -3.77
C ILE A 123 7.23 -6.22 -2.64
N ASN A 124 8.38 -5.86 -2.05
CA ASN A 124 8.96 -6.54 -0.90
C ASN A 124 9.38 -5.52 0.16
N PRO A 125 8.69 -5.45 1.32
CA PRO A 125 8.98 -4.53 2.44
C PRO A 125 10.39 -4.67 3.03
N ARG A 126 11.15 -5.70 2.64
CA ARG A 126 12.53 -5.94 3.10
C ARG A 126 13.58 -5.46 2.11
N THR A 127 13.19 -4.90 0.97
CA THR A 127 14.09 -4.44 -0.09
C THR A 127 13.81 -2.98 -0.44
N PRO A 128 14.67 -2.32 -1.23
CA PRO A 128 14.38 -1.00 -1.77
C PRO A 128 13.11 -0.94 -2.66
N HIS A 129 12.63 -2.08 -3.18
CA HIS A 129 11.39 -2.17 -3.95
C HIS A 129 10.18 -2.30 -3.01
N CYS A 130 9.95 -1.28 -2.19
CA CYS A 130 8.87 -1.25 -1.21
C CYS A 130 7.95 -0.03 -1.33
N ASP A 131 8.25 0.90 -2.23
CA ASP A 131 7.48 2.12 -2.41
C ASP A 131 6.43 1.94 -3.51
N ILE A 132 5.22 2.42 -3.24
CA ILE A 132 4.04 2.30 -4.11
C ILE A 132 3.43 3.68 -4.39
N VAL A 133 2.71 3.77 -5.52
CA VAL A 133 1.96 4.96 -5.91
C VAL A 133 0.47 4.66 -6.01
N LEU A 134 -0.34 5.62 -5.59
CA LEU A 134 -1.80 5.60 -5.60
C LEU A 134 -2.34 6.89 -6.22
N LEU A 135 -3.62 6.90 -6.59
CA LEU A 135 -4.32 8.13 -6.93
C LEU A 135 -4.68 8.92 -5.67
N SER A 136 -4.46 10.23 -5.69
CA SER A 136 -5.09 11.13 -4.72
C SER A 136 -6.57 11.25 -5.05
N ASP A 137 -7.45 11.12 -4.06
CA ASP A 137 -8.88 11.35 -4.28
C ASP A 137 -9.12 12.82 -4.65
N THR A 138 -9.45 13.07 -5.92
CA THR A 138 -9.80 14.42 -6.43
C THR A 138 -11.28 14.73 -6.29
N LYS A 139 -12.08 13.90 -5.60
CA LYS A 139 -13.53 14.12 -5.42
C LYS A 139 -13.89 15.04 -4.26
N SER A 140 -12.95 15.43 -3.41
CA SER A 140 -13.19 16.54 -2.47
C SER A 140 -13.22 17.84 -3.27
N GLY A 141 -14.42 18.23 -3.70
CA GLY A 141 -14.74 19.57 -4.19
C GLY A 141 -14.61 20.58 -3.04
N ASP A 142 -13.42 20.72 -2.48
CA ASP A 142 -13.11 21.83 -1.61
C ASP A 142 -12.98 23.05 -2.50
N VAL A 143 -13.96 23.95 -2.38
CA VAL A 143 -14.19 25.14 -3.22
C VAL A 143 -13.03 26.15 -3.13
N ASN A 144 -11.97 25.83 -2.39
CA ASN A 144 -10.78 26.65 -2.21
C ASN A 144 -9.49 26.08 -2.86
N GLN A 145 -9.54 25.00 -3.66
CA GLN A 145 -8.37 24.60 -4.46
C GLN A 145 -8.28 25.40 -5.78
N PRO A 146 -7.13 26.03 -6.08
CA PRO A 146 -6.97 26.78 -7.31
C PRO A 146 -6.94 25.83 -8.52
N VAL A 147 -7.84 26.13 -9.47
CA VAL A 147 -7.81 25.89 -10.93
C VAL A 147 -7.02 24.67 -11.42
N ALA A 148 -7.77 23.76 -12.05
CA ALA A 148 -7.33 22.64 -12.87
C ALA A 148 -6.04 22.95 -13.67
N GLY A 149 -4.90 22.47 -13.17
CA GLY A 149 -3.61 22.63 -13.83
C GLY A 149 -2.39 22.24 -12.99
N SER A 150 -2.47 22.29 -11.66
CA SER A 150 -1.28 22.16 -10.78
C SER A 150 -1.40 21.22 -9.57
N ALA A 151 -2.54 20.56 -9.37
CA ALA A 151 -2.69 19.60 -8.26
C ALA A 151 -1.93 18.30 -8.54
N HIS A 152 -1.05 17.91 -7.62
CA HIS A 152 -0.31 16.65 -7.68
C HIS A 152 -1.29 15.48 -7.45
N ARG A 153 -1.47 14.63 -8.47
CA ARG A 153 -2.57 13.62 -8.53
C ARG A 153 -2.25 12.27 -7.89
N PHE A 154 -1.09 12.16 -7.27
CA PHE A 154 -0.57 10.89 -6.77
C PHE A 154 -0.28 10.97 -5.27
N LEU A 155 -0.48 9.84 -4.59
CA LEU A 155 -0.02 9.63 -3.23
C LEU A 155 1.08 8.57 -3.27
N TYR A 156 2.06 8.68 -2.38
CA TYR A 156 3.12 7.69 -2.24
C TYR A 156 3.12 7.12 -0.84
N ALA A 157 3.38 5.83 -0.75
CA ALA A 157 3.55 5.16 0.51
C ALA A 157 4.68 4.14 0.43
N ARG A 158 5.34 3.92 1.56
CA ARG A 158 6.27 2.80 1.75
C ARG A 158 5.51 1.65 2.39
N VAL A 159 5.50 0.48 1.74
CA VAL A 159 4.94 -0.74 2.33
C VAL A 159 5.90 -1.27 3.38
N ILE A 160 5.44 -1.32 4.62
CA ILE A 160 6.21 -1.84 5.76
C ILE A 160 5.75 -3.24 6.17
N GLY A 161 4.56 -3.67 5.74
CA GLY A 161 4.10 -5.04 5.91
C GLY A 161 3.00 -5.42 4.91
N ILE A 162 2.95 -6.70 4.56
CA ILE A 162 1.94 -7.30 3.69
C ILE A 162 1.27 -8.41 4.48
N TYR A 163 -0.05 -8.37 4.58
CA TYR A 163 -0.80 -9.27 5.43
C TYR A 163 -2.07 -9.75 4.76
N HIS A 164 -2.56 -10.90 5.21
CA HIS A 164 -3.98 -11.21 5.11
C HIS A 164 -4.56 -11.58 6.46
N VAL A 165 -5.87 -11.45 6.60
CA VAL A 165 -6.63 -11.77 7.80
C VAL A 165 -7.93 -12.46 7.43
N ASN A 166 -8.38 -13.38 8.27
CA ASN A 166 -9.68 -14.02 8.15
C ASN A 166 -10.63 -13.40 9.17
N VAL A 167 -11.79 -12.94 8.72
CA VAL A 167 -12.70 -12.11 9.50
C VAL A 167 -14.09 -12.73 9.48
N VAL A 168 -14.75 -12.77 10.63
CA VAL A 168 -16.19 -13.03 10.74
C VAL A 168 -16.87 -11.71 11.06
N TYR A 169 -17.78 -11.30 10.19
CA TYR A 169 -18.58 -10.09 10.40
C TYR A 169 -19.92 -10.47 11.04
N ILE A 170 -20.33 -9.79 12.11
CA ILE A 170 -21.60 -10.05 12.83
C ILE A 170 -22.53 -8.84 12.88
N GLY A 171 -22.31 -7.83 12.04
CA GLY A 171 -23.14 -6.63 12.00
C GLY A 171 -24.31 -6.73 11.02
N VAL A 172 -24.94 -5.57 10.78
CA VAL A 172 -26.12 -5.43 9.90
C VAL A 172 -25.79 -5.88 8.47
N GLY A 173 -26.72 -6.60 7.83
CA GLY A 173 -26.53 -7.10 6.46
C GLY A 173 -25.70 -8.38 6.37
N MET A 174 -25.35 -9.00 7.49
CA MET A 174 -24.71 -10.31 7.52
C MET A 174 -25.64 -11.40 6.94
N THR A 175 -25.12 -12.20 6.01
CA THR A 175 -25.82 -13.35 5.42
C THR A 175 -25.29 -14.71 5.92
N GLY A 176 -24.22 -14.71 6.73
CA GLY A 176 -23.69 -15.91 7.38
C GLY A 176 -22.36 -15.67 8.12
N TYR A 177 -21.94 -16.68 8.88
CA TYR A 177 -20.75 -16.63 9.76
C TYR A 177 -19.48 -17.19 9.11
N LYS A 178 -19.47 -17.37 7.78
CA LYS A 178 -18.31 -17.91 7.08
C LYS A 178 -17.16 -16.89 7.13
N PRO A 179 -15.96 -17.27 7.58
CA PRO A 179 -14.82 -16.37 7.57
C PRO A 179 -14.51 -15.86 6.16
N ILE A 180 -14.39 -14.54 6.02
CA ILE A 180 -14.03 -13.84 4.79
C ILE A 180 -12.57 -13.42 4.91
N ARG A 181 -11.79 -13.68 3.86
CA ARG A 181 -10.41 -13.25 3.79
C ARG A 181 -10.30 -11.83 3.26
N PHE A 182 -9.50 -11.02 3.92
CA PHE A 182 -9.07 -9.70 3.44
C PHE A 182 -7.55 -9.64 3.37
N ASP A 183 -7.02 -9.21 2.23
CA ASP A 183 -5.63 -8.82 2.08
C ASP A 183 -5.49 -7.32 2.35
N PHE A 184 -4.44 -6.92 3.06
CA PHE A 184 -4.18 -5.51 3.39
C PHE A 184 -2.68 -5.23 3.49
N LEU A 185 -2.31 -4.00 3.15
CA LEU A 185 -0.95 -3.50 3.33
C LEU A 185 -0.90 -2.63 4.58
N HIS A 186 0.17 -2.76 5.35
CA HIS A 186 0.54 -1.78 6.35
C HIS A 186 1.57 -0.84 5.73
N VAL A 187 1.26 0.45 5.68
CA VAL A 187 2.05 1.43 4.94
C VAL A 187 2.44 2.62 5.81
N ARG A 188 3.55 3.26 5.43
CA ARG A 188 3.99 4.56 5.94
C ARG A 188 3.85 5.60 4.84
N TRP A 189 3.10 6.66 5.08
CA TRP A 189 2.81 7.67 4.07
C TRP A 189 3.97 8.63 3.84
N PHE A 190 4.13 9.05 2.59
CA PHE A 190 4.91 10.23 2.26
C PHE A 190 4.00 11.45 2.14
N GLN A 191 4.48 12.60 2.58
CA GLN A 191 3.87 13.90 2.34
C GLN A 191 4.64 14.63 1.22
N LEU A 192 3.90 15.28 0.33
CA LEU A 192 4.48 16.13 -0.71
C LEU A 192 5.04 17.40 -0.08
N ASP A 193 6.21 17.83 -0.55
CA ASP A 193 6.79 19.11 -0.14
C ASP A 193 6.15 20.27 -0.93
N PRO A 194 5.35 21.12 -0.29
CA PRO A 194 4.63 22.19 -0.99
C PRO A 194 5.57 23.25 -1.56
N THR A 195 6.80 23.36 -1.05
CA THR A 195 7.78 24.35 -1.51
C THR A 195 8.36 24.02 -2.89
N GLN A 196 8.32 22.74 -3.31
CA GLN A 196 8.84 22.28 -4.60
C GLN A 196 7.78 21.73 -5.55
N ALA A 197 6.53 21.56 -5.09
CA ALA A 197 5.40 21.15 -5.92
C ALA A 197 4.99 22.17 -7.01
N ARG A 198 5.73 23.27 -7.17
CA ARG A 198 5.45 24.32 -8.16
C ARG A 198 6.16 24.04 -9.48
N GLY A 199 5.54 23.20 -10.30
CA GLY A 199 5.28 23.45 -11.73
C GLY A 199 6.43 23.70 -12.71
N SER A 200 7.70 23.59 -12.30
CA SER A 200 8.81 23.56 -13.25
C SER A 200 8.83 22.18 -13.91
N ALA A 201 8.55 22.11 -15.21
CA ALA A 201 8.55 20.86 -16.00
C ALA A 201 9.87 20.05 -15.89
N LEU A 202 10.93 20.68 -15.39
CA LEU A 202 12.28 20.12 -15.26
C LEU A 202 12.66 19.71 -13.82
N ARG A 203 11.81 19.96 -12.81
CA ARG A 203 12.11 19.61 -11.42
C ARG A 203 11.25 18.45 -10.94
N LEU A 204 11.89 17.45 -10.34
CA LEU A 204 11.20 16.31 -9.74
C LEU A 204 10.45 16.74 -8.47
N ASP A 205 9.23 16.22 -8.31
CA ASP A 205 8.48 16.35 -7.07
C ASP A 205 9.29 15.78 -5.90
N ARG A 206 9.22 16.46 -4.75
CA ARG A 206 9.93 16.05 -3.54
C ARG A 206 8.92 15.61 -2.49
N VAL A 207 9.20 14.49 -1.85
CA VAL A 207 8.38 13.92 -0.79
C VAL A 207 9.22 13.64 0.45
N SER A 208 8.58 13.59 1.61
CA SER A 208 9.25 13.28 2.89
C SER A 208 8.31 12.46 3.78
N PHE A 209 8.85 11.78 4.80
CA PHE A 209 7.98 11.19 5.82
C PHE A 209 7.46 12.28 6.78
N PRO A 210 6.19 12.24 7.19
CA PRO A 210 5.72 13.06 8.32
C PRO A 210 6.43 12.65 9.62
N PRO A 211 6.29 13.42 10.71
CA PRO A 211 6.75 12.99 12.04
C PRO A 211 6.24 11.58 12.37
N ILE A 212 7.10 10.72 12.91
CA ILE A 212 6.75 9.29 13.09
C ILE A 212 5.60 9.08 14.08
N ALA A 213 5.46 9.97 15.07
CA ALA A 213 4.38 9.98 16.04
C ALA A 213 3.10 10.68 15.52
N GLY A 214 3.11 11.18 14.27
CA GLY A 214 1.97 11.82 13.65
C GLY A 214 0.85 10.81 13.40
N LYS A 215 -0.41 11.26 13.59
CA LYS A 215 -1.60 10.42 13.47
C LYS A 215 -1.73 9.76 12.08
N ASP A 216 -1.29 10.46 11.05
CA ASP A 216 -1.42 10.01 9.65
C ASP A 216 -0.11 9.46 9.07
N ALA A 217 0.87 9.12 9.93
CA ALA A 217 2.14 8.58 9.48
C ALA A 217 2.01 7.13 8.96
N PHE A 218 1.15 6.33 9.60
CA PHE A 218 0.94 4.93 9.30
C PHE A 218 -0.55 4.65 9.07
N SER A 219 -0.87 3.74 8.16
CA SER A 219 -2.25 3.29 7.96
C SER A 219 -2.32 1.91 7.31
N PHE A 220 -3.54 1.37 7.24
CA PHE A 220 -3.84 0.21 6.41
C PHE A 220 -4.40 0.61 5.07
N LEU A 221 -3.98 -0.12 4.04
CA LEU A 221 -4.34 0.15 2.66
C LEU A 221 -4.90 -1.11 1.99
N ASP A 222 -5.99 -0.94 1.24
CA ASP A 222 -6.51 -1.98 0.35
C ASP A 222 -5.54 -2.13 -0.84
N PRO A 223 -4.96 -3.32 -1.08
CA PRO A 223 -4.01 -3.52 -2.17
C PRO A 223 -4.61 -3.22 -3.55
N SER A 224 -5.93 -3.29 -3.72
CA SER A 224 -6.60 -2.94 -4.98
C SER A 224 -6.49 -1.45 -5.36
N LEU A 225 -6.16 -0.57 -4.42
CA LEU A 225 -5.98 0.87 -4.66
C LEU A 225 -4.58 1.22 -5.17
N VAL A 226 -3.65 0.27 -5.13
CA VAL A 226 -2.27 0.48 -5.60
C VAL A 226 -2.27 0.54 -7.12
N LEU A 227 -1.79 1.64 -7.68
CA LEU A 227 -1.64 1.75 -9.13
C LEU A 227 -0.48 0.87 -9.60
N ARG A 228 0.68 1.04 -8.96
CA ARG A 228 1.91 0.28 -9.24
C ARG A 228 3.02 0.61 -8.25
N GLY A 229 4.19 -0.02 -8.41
CA GLY A 229 5.40 0.35 -7.67
C GLY A 229 5.96 1.69 -8.15
N CYS A 230 6.69 2.41 -7.29
CA CYS A 230 7.35 3.66 -7.67
C CYS A 230 8.82 3.68 -7.23
N HIS A 231 9.61 4.54 -7.90
CA HIS A 231 11.02 4.73 -7.57
C HIS A 231 11.23 6.09 -6.91
N LEU A 232 11.61 6.07 -5.65
CA LEU A 232 11.92 7.27 -4.87
C LEU A 232 13.44 7.38 -4.66
N ILE A 233 14.02 8.46 -5.18
CA ILE A 233 15.47 8.70 -5.12
C ILE A 233 15.78 9.50 -3.85
N PRO A 234 16.61 8.99 -2.92
CA PRO A 234 17.09 9.78 -1.80
C PRO A 234 17.64 11.15 -2.19
N ALA A 235 17.20 12.21 -1.51
CA ALA A 235 17.80 13.53 -1.65
C ALA A 235 19.12 13.58 -0.86
N TYR A 236 20.19 12.99 -1.42
CA TYR A 236 21.48 12.79 -0.75
C TYR A 236 22.05 14.07 -0.11
N SER A 237 21.90 15.21 -0.78
CA SER A 237 22.36 16.53 -0.30
C SER A 237 21.69 16.98 1.00
N LEU A 238 20.48 16.50 1.30
CA LEU A 238 19.73 16.84 2.52
C LEU A 238 20.10 15.95 3.71
N LYS A 239 20.97 14.97 3.51
CA LYS A 239 21.44 14.01 4.52
C LYS A 239 20.32 13.08 5.04
N ARG A 240 20.72 12.16 5.91
CA ARG A 240 19.80 11.25 6.60
C ARG A 240 18.90 12.00 7.58
N ARG A 241 17.70 11.46 7.81
CA ARG A 241 16.75 11.98 8.80
C ARG A 241 17.28 11.75 10.21
N ASN A 242 17.68 10.52 10.50
CA ASN A 242 18.18 10.11 11.80
C ASN A 242 19.72 10.05 11.74
N LEU A 243 20.38 11.19 11.98
CA LEU A 243 21.85 11.30 11.90
C LEU A 243 22.55 10.43 12.96
N GLU A 244 21.90 10.21 14.11
CA GLU A 244 22.39 9.37 15.20
C GLU A 244 22.08 7.87 15.00
N GLY A 245 21.37 7.51 13.92
CA GLY A 245 21.00 6.12 13.64
C GLY A 245 20.02 5.50 14.64
N ILE A 246 19.34 6.34 15.45
CA ILE A 246 18.26 5.92 16.33
C ILE A 246 17.09 5.42 15.47
N GLN A 247 16.64 4.21 15.76
CA GLN A 247 15.49 3.59 15.13
C GLN A 247 14.28 3.79 16.04
N LEU A 248 13.27 4.52 15.58
CA LEU A 248 12.07 4.82 16.34
C LEU A 248 10.97 3.79 16.11
N SER A 249 11.08 2.98 15.04
CA SER A 249 10.13 1.91 14.74
C SER A 249 10.83 0.76 14.04
N GLU A 250 10.77 -0.43 14.65
CA GLU A 250 11.33 -1.65 14.06
C GLU A 250 10.53 -2.11 12.86
N LEU A 251 9.21 -1.97 12.92
CA LEU A 251 8.31 -2.32 11.82
C LEU A 251 8.59 -1.47 10.56
N SER A 252 8.88 -0.18 10.72
CA SER A 252 9.12 0.71 9.58
C SER A 252 10.59 0.83 9.16
N LYS A 253 11.53 0.31 9.96
CA LYS A 253 12.99 0.31 9.69
C LYS A 253 13.53 1.70 9.36
N ASP A 254 13.07 2.70 10.11
CA ASP A 254 13.28 4.13 9.84
C ASP A 254 14.73 4.61 10.03
N LYS A 255 15.60 3.77 10.60
CA LYS A 255 17.02 4.05 10.84
C LYS A 255 17.78 4.62 9.62
N ASN A 256 17.46 4.12 8.43
CA ASN A 256 18.16 4.50 7.19
C ASN A 256 17.42 5.53 6.34
N ASP A 257 16.40 6.19 6.92
CA ASP A 257 15.63 7.17 6.18
C ASP A 257 16.41 8.43 5.82
N TRP A 258 16.12 8.96 4.64
CA TRP A 258 16.57 10.27 4.19
C TRP A 258 15.58 11.36 4.62
N LYS A 259 16.07 12.60 4.75
CA LYS A 259 15.18 13.74 5.06
C LYS A 259 14.09 13.93 4.00
N SER A 260 14.43 13.67 2.74
CA SER A 260 13.48 13.73 1.62
C SER A 260 13.90 12.81 0.49
N TYR A 261 12.98 12.58 -0.43
CA TYR A 261 13.15 11.77 -1.61
C TYR A 261 12.57 12.52 -2.82
N TYR A 262 13.18 12.36 -3.99
CA TYR A 262 12.64 12.81 -5.26
C TYR A 262 11.83 11.70 -5.91
N VAL A 263 10.66 12.04 -6.41
CA VAL A 263 9.80 11.12 -7.14
C VAL A 263 10.35 10.97 -8.56
N ASN A 264 10.84 9.78 -8.92
CA ASN A 264 11.36 9.54 -10.26
C ASN A 264 10.23 9.25 -11.25
N ARG A 265 9.59 10.31 -11.73
CA ARG A 265 8.57 10.25 -12.81
C ARG A 265 9.12 9.73 -14.14
N PHE A 266 10.44 9.64 -14.32
CA PHE A 266 11.09 9.15 -15.54
C PHE A 266 11.75 7.78 -15.37
N ALA A 267 11.35 7.02 -14.32
CA ALA A 267 11.88 5.68 -14.07
C ALA A 267 11.69 4.74 -15.27
N ASP A 268 10.55 4.87 -15.96
CA ASP A 268 10.26 4.21 -17.22
C ASP A 268 9.26 5.04 -18.05
N ARG A 269 9.01 4.61 -19.31
CA ARG A 269 8.07 5.28 -20.22
C ARG A 269 6.65 5.33 -19.66
N ASP A 270 6.22 4.26 -19.02
CA ASP A 270 4.87 4.17 -18.46
C ASP A 270 4.69 5.20 -17.32
N MET A 271 5.64 5.26 -16.39
CA MET A 271 5.63 6.25 -15.33
C MET A 271 5.61 7.67 -15.88
N ALA A 272 6.45 7.97 -16.88
CA ALA A 272 6.48 9.30 -17.47
C ALA A 272 5.12 9.70 -18.05
N VAL A 273 4.45 8.79 -18.75
CA VAL A 273 3.13 9.05 -19.31
C VAL A 273 2.06 9.19 -18.23
N ARG A 274 2.15 8.50 -17.08
CA ARG A 274 1.20 8.67 -15.96
C ARG A 274 1.13 10.12 -15.44
N TYR A 275 2.24 10.85 -15.46
CA TYR A 275 2.27 12.27 -15.07
C TYR A 275 1.77 13.21 -16.18
N HIS A 276 1.64 12.72 -17.41
CA HIS A 276 0.98 13.43 -18.50
C HIS A 276 -0.47 12.95 -18.59
N TRP A 277 -1.28 13.44 -17.65
CA TRP A 277 -2.68 13.05 -17.47
C TRP A 277 -3.46 13.06 -18.79
N GLY A 278 -4.13 11.95 -19.12
CA GLY A 278 -4.91 11.81 -20.35
C GLY A 278 -4.10 11.44 -21.60
N LEU A 279 -2.77 11.31 -21.54
CA LEU A 279 -1.97 10.88 -22.70
C LEU A 279 -1.80 9.35 -22.80
N GLY A 280 -1.90 8.63 -21.68
CA GLY A 280 -1.76 7.18 -21.66
C GLY A 280 -3.09 6.49 -21.89
N ILE A 281 -3.29 5.88 -23.07
CA ILE A 281 -4.54 5.18 -23.42
C ILE A 281 -4.88 4.09 -22.39
N GLY A 282 -3.88 3.32 -21.95
CA GLY A 282 -4.08 2.29 -20.92
C GLY A 282 -4.23 2.82 -19.49
N HIS A 283 -4.04 4.13 -19.26
CA HIS A 283 -4.27 4.77 -17.95
C HIS A 283 -5.73 5.22 -17.82
N ILE A 284 -6.64 4.25 -17.76
CA ILE A 284 -8.10 4.47 -17.79
C ILE A 284 -8.60 5.51 -16.77
N TYR A 285 -7.98 5.56 -15.58
CA TYR A 285 -8.32 6.52 -14.53
C TYR A 285 -8.06 7.98 -14.94
N SER A 286 -7.24 8.21 -15.96
CA SER A 286 -6.88 9.55 -16.44
C SER A 286 -7.81 10.10 -17.51
N HIS A 287 -8.74 9.28 -17.99
CA HIS A 287 -9.73 9.62 -19.02
C HIS A 287 -11.14 9.84 -18.45
N GLY A 288 -11.25 10.13 -17.14
CA GLY A 288 -12.52 10.32 -16.45
C GLY A 288 -13.33 11.51 -16.98
N GLY A 289 -14.24 11.18 -17.89
CA GLY A 289 -15.22 12.05 -18.56
C GLY A 289 -16.10 11.20 -19.49
N ALA A 290 -16.92 10.32 -18.90
CA ALA A 290 -18.14 9.74 -19.47
C ALA A 290 -19.08 9.35 -18.32
#